data_AF-A0A4P8YIL0-F1
#
_entry.id   AF-A0A4P8YIL0-F1
#
_cell.length_a   1.000
_cell.length_b   1.000
_cell.length_c   1.000
_cell.angle_alpha   90.00
_cell.angle_beta   90.00
_cell.angle_gamma   90.00
#
_symmetry.space_group_name_H-M   'P 1'
#
loop_
_entity.id
_entity.type
_entity.pdbx_description
1 polymer ?
#
loop_
_entity_poly.entity_id
_entity_poly.type
_entity_poly.pdbx_seq_one_letter_code
_entity_poly.pdbx_strand_id
1 'polypeptide(L)'
;MSNRLNDKITERRNARTAEIDRLSTGDMLAVIHQEDMQIASAIAPCLPDIARLVDSAAAAVSRGGRLVLVGAGASGRQGMLAAAEYAPGAGGPVVALLAGGPEAMLNTSMEAAMDYERGARDLEAIGFNPHDMLVGLTVSGRTPWVWGALRHAWAMSAPAAVISATHQSEAAQLADIVVVPEAGPEVVAGFGNPKALIAQKLVLNMVTTGLAVRSGRVYGNLRVDLEPAGDRCSERQIAIVMEAADCSRAAAKTALAACNNHCKTAILMVLTGLDAWRAHDLLNRNHGYLRLAAGDVPLAG
;
A
#
# COMPACT_ATOMS: atom_id res chain seq x y z
N MET A 1 0.80 -36.93 -14.71
CA MET A 1 0.43 -35.67 -14.03
C MET A 1 0.46 -35.76 -12.49
N SER A 2 0.28 -36.94 -11.87
CA SER A 2 0.29 -37.11 -10.41
C SER A 2 1.66 -36.88 -9.73
N ASN A 3 2.79 -37.35 -10.30
CA ASN A 3 4.12 -37.11 -9.68
C ASN A 3 4.50 -35.63 -9.55
N ARG A 4 4.15 -34.77 -10.53
CA ARG A 4 4.48 -33.33 -10.48
C ARG A 4 3.71 -32.55 -9.42
N LEU A 5 2.56 -33.05 -8.95
CA LEU A 5 1.85 -32.42 -7.83
C LEU A 5 2.43 -32.88 -6.49
N ASN A 6 2.76 -34.17 -6.36
CA ASN A 6 3.35 -34.71 -5.13
C ASN A 6 4.74 -34.13 -4.84
N ASP A 7 5.60 -33.98 -5.85
CA ASP A 7 6.92 -33.35 -5.68
C ASP A 7 6.77 -31.90 -5.18
N LYS A 8 5.81 -31.15 -5.75
CA LYS A 8 5.51 -29.76 -5.36
C LYS A 8 4.89 -29.62 -3.97
N ILE A 9 4.14 -30.61 -3.48
CA ILE A 9 3.60 -30.59 -2.11
C ILE A 9 4.71 -30.89 -1.11
N THR A 10 5.59 -31.85 -1.43
CA THR A 10 6.69 -32.26 -0.56
C THR A 10 7.73 -31.13 -0.42
N GLU A 11 8.06 -30.43 -1.51
CA GLU A 11 8.92 -29.23 -1.51
C GLU A 11 8.31 -28.04 -0.72
N ARG A 12 6.99 -28.03 -0.53
CA ARG A 12 6.28 -26.97 0.21
C ARG A 12 6.06 -27.29 1.69
N ARG A 13 6.37 -28.50 2.16
CA ARG A 13 6.24 -28.84 3.58
C ARG A 13 7.34 -28.14 4.35
N ASN A 14 6.96 -27.45 5.42
CA ASN A 14 7.92 -26.95 6.37
C ASN A 14 8.40 -28.12 7.26
N ALA A 15 9.69 -28.44 7.15
CA ALA A 15 10.31 -29.53 7.92
C ALA A 15 10.23 -29.29 9.43
N ARG A 16 10.19 -28.03 9.89
CA ARG A 16 10.15 -27.66 11.31
C ARG A 16 8.76 -27.90 11.94
N THR A 17 7.73 -27.98 11.10
CA THR A 17 6.32 -28.16 11.54
C THR A 17 5.74 -29.47 11.02
N ALA A 18 6.58 -30.44 10.66
CA ALA A 18 6.15 -31.68 10.02
C ALA A 18 5.11 -32.48 10.84
N GLU A 19 5.22 -32.41 12.17
CA GLU A 19 4.39 -33.10 13.16
C GLU A 19 3.65 -32.10 14.09
N ILE A 20 3.33 -30.90 13.58
CA ILE A 20 2.70 -29.83 14.37
C ILE A 20 1.36 -30.23 15.00
N ASP A 21 0.66 -31.19 14.39
CA ASP A 21 -0.61 -31.75 14.86
C ASP A 21 -0.49 -32.62 16.13
N ARG A 22 0.74 -33.01 16.51
CA ARG A 22 1.01 -33.81 17.71
C ARG A 22 1.45 -32.98 18.92
N LEU A 23 1.66 -31.68 18.74
CA LEU A 23 2.11 -30.78 19.79
C LEU A 23 0.97 -30.44 20.75
N SER A 24 1.31 -30.07 21.99
CA SER A 24 0.35 -29.37 22.85
C SER A 24 -0.04 -28.04 22.20
N THR A 25 -1.21 -27.49 22.53
CA THR A 25 -1.63 -26.19 21.97
C THR A 25 -0.59 -25.09 22.24
N GLY A 26 0.07 -25.11 23.41
CA GLY A 26 1.12 -24.15 23.75
C GLY A 26 2.35 -24.28 22.85
N ASP A 27 2.85 -25.50 22.68
CA ASP A 27 4.02 -25.76 21.83
C ASP A 27 3.71 -25.51 20.35
N MET A 28 2.51 -25.88 19.89
CA MET A 28 2.00 -25.58 18.56
C MET A 28 2.04 -24.07 18.29
N LEU A 29 1.51 -23.25 19.20
CA LEU A 29 1.52 -21.79 19.07
C LEU A 29 2.94 -21.21 19.13
N ALA A 30 3.83 -21.79 19.95
CA ALA A 30 5.22 -21.37 20.02
C ALA A 30 5.96 -21.59 18.68
N VAL A 31 5.75 -22.74 18.03
CA VAL A 31 6.35 -23.02 16.71
C VAL A 31 5.76 -22.12 15.63
N ILE A 32 4.44 -21.87 15.63
CA ILE A 32 3.81 -20.89 14.72
C ILE A 32 4.45 -19.52 14.89
N HIS A 33 4.60 -19.05 16.13
CA HIS A 33 5.22 -17.75 16.42
C HIS A 33 6.67 -17.66 15.92
N GLN A 34 7.47 -18.71 16.12
CA GLN A 34 8.86 -18.77 15.63
C GLN A 34 8.95 -18.66 14.10
N GLU A 35 7.97 -19.21 13.38
CA GLU A 35 7.88 -19.07 11.93
C GLU A 35 7.45 -17.65 11.51
N ASP A 36 6.52 -17.04 12.24
CA ASP A 36 6.04 -15.68 11.96
C ASP A 36 7.13 -14.62 12.20
N MET A 37 8.02 -14.83 13.19
CA MET A 37 9.16 -13.93 13.45
C MET A 37 10.10 -13.77 12.23
N GLN A 38 10.12 -14.74 11.32
CA GLN A 38 10.98 -14.71 10.13
C GLN A 38 10.43 -13.81 9.02
N ILE A 39 9.14 -13.46 9.07
CA ILE A 39 8.47 -12.71 8.02
C ILE A 39 9.09 -11.31 7.85
N ALA A 40 9.35 -10.60 8.95
CA ALA A 40 9.93 -9.26 8.89
C ALA A 40 11.35 -9.29 8.30
N SER A 41 12.16 -10.27 8.71
CA SER A 41 13.52 -10.46 8.19
C SER A 41 13.54 -10.77 6.70
N ALA A 42 12.52 -11.47 6.18
CA ALA A 42 12.39 -11.78 4.76
C ALA A 42 12.15 -10.54 3.87
N ILE A 43 11.76 -9.41 4.45
CA ILE A 43 11.52 -8.16 3.71
C ILE A 43 12.82 -7.37 3.51
N ALA A 44 13.82 -7.52 4.39
CA ALA A 44 15.05 -6.74 4.33
C ALA A 44 15.77 -6.82 2.96
N PRO A 45 15.88 -8.00 2.30
CA PRO A 45 16.47 -8.09 0.96
C PRO A 45 15.65 -7.39 -0.12
N CYS A 46 14.35 -7.19 0.08
CA CYS A 46 13.44 -6.56 -0.88
C CYS A 46 13.47 -5.03 -0.84
N LEU A 47 14.13 -4.42 0.14
CA LEU A 47 14.11 -2.96 0.34
C LEU A 47 14.52 -2.16 -0.92
N PRO A 48 15.53 -2.57 -1.72
CA PRO A 48 15.85 -1.88 -2.96
C PRO A 48 14.69 -1.87 -3.97
N ASP A 49 14.00 -2.99 -4.14
CA ASP A 49 12.85 -3.09 -5.06
C ASP A 49 11.64 -2.32 -4.54
N ILE A 50 11.40 -2.35 -3.23
CA ILE A 50 10.37 -1.54 -2.58
C ILE A 50 10.66 -0.06 -2.77
N ALA A 51 11.92 0.38 -2.66
CA ALA A 51 12.30 1.76 -2.90
C ALA A 51 12.03 2.17 -4.36
N ARG A 52 12.43 1.36 -5.35
CA ARG A 52 12.11 1.61 -6.77
C ARG A 52 10.61 1.70 -7.02
N LEU A 53 9.83 0.82 -6.37
CA LEU A 53 8.37 0.81 -6.46
C LEU A 53 7.78 2.10 -5.88
N VAL A 54 8.21 2.53 -4.70
CA VAL A 54 7.76 3.78 -4.08
C VAL A 54 8.11 4.99 -4.94
N ASP A 55 9.33 5.07 -5.46
CA ASP A 55 9.76 6.20 -6.29
C ASP A 55 8.99 6.26 -7.62
N SER A 56 8.74 5.10 -8.24
CA SER A 56 7.94 4.99 -9.47
C SER A 56 6.48 5.39 -9.23
N ALA A 57 5.90 4.93 -8.12
CA ALA A 57 4.54 5.29 -7.73
C ALA A 57 4.43 6.79 -7.42
N ALA A 58 5.39 7.36 -6.70
CA ALA A 58 5.43 8.79 -6.40
C ALA A 58 5.55 9.63 -7.68
N ALA A 59 6.33 9.17 -8.66
CA ALA A 59 6.46 9.83 -9.95
C ALA A 59 5.18 9.74 -10.80
N ALA A 60 4.44 8.62 -10.76
CA ALA A 60 3.14 8.51 -11.42
C ALA A 60 2.13 9.49 -10.81
N VAL A 61 2.02 9.49 -9.47
CA VAL A 61 1.10 10.37 -8.74
C VAL A 61 1.43 11.86 -8.93
N SER A 62 2.71 12.24 -8.93
CA SER A 62 3.10 13.64 -9.14
C SER A 62 2.79 14.17 -10.54
N ARG A 63 2.70 13.29 -11.54
CA ARG A 63 2.27 13.62 -12.90
C ARG A 63 0.76 13.58 -13.11
N GLY A 64 -0.02 13.41 -12.03
CA GLY A 64 -1.48 13.33 -12.08
C GLY A 64 -2.04 11.95 -12.43
N GLY A 65 -1.19 10.92 -12.51
CA GLY A 65 -1.61 9.53 -12.61
C GLY A 65 -1.97 8.92 -11.26
N ARG A 66 -2.26 7.62 -11.26
CA ARG A 66 -2.69 6.85 -10.09
C ARG A 66 -1.77 5.65 -9.86
N LEU A 67 -1.65 5.23 -8.60
CA LEU A 67 -1.20 3.90 -8.23
C LEU A 67 -2.40 2.96 -8.18
N VAL A 68 -2.47 1.99 -9.09
CA VAL A 68 -3.56 1.02 -9.21
C VAL A 68 -3.11 -0.33 -8.67
N LEU A 69 -3.67 -0.73 -7.54
CA LEU A 69 -3.44 -2.02 -6.90
C LEU A 69 -4.45 -3.04 -7.43
N VAL A 70 -3.99 -4.19 -7.92
CA VAL A 70 -4.89 -5.21 -8.48
C VAL A 70 -4.63 -6.56 -7.84
N GLY A 71 -5.68 -7.26 -7.41
CA GLY A 71 -5.54 -8.60 -6.87
C GLY A 71 -6.86 -9.38 -6.79
N ALA A 72 -6.75 -10.66 -6.44
CA ALA A 72 -7.90 -11.52 -6.16
C ALA A 72 -7.85 -12.05 -4.72
N GLY A 73 -9.00 -12.44 -4.18
CA GLY A 73 -9.10 -13.06 -2.85
C GLY A 73 -8.42 -12.23 -1.76
N ALA A 74 -7.62 -12.87 -0.91
CA ALA A 74 -6.95 -12.21 0.21
C ALA A 74 -5.99 -11.09 -0.23
N SER A 75 -5.20 -11.31 -1.30
CA SER A 75 -4.29 -10.30 -1.85
C SER A 75 -5.05 -9.06 -2.35
N GLY A 76 -6.13 -9.25 -3.10
CA GLY A 76 -6.95 -8.13 -3.56
C GLY A 76 -7.62 -7.36 -2.41
N ARG A 77 -8.11 -8.07 -1.38
CA ARG A 77 -8.68 -7.43 -0.17
C ARG A 77 -7.64 -6.58 0.58
N GLN A 78 -6.39 -7.05 0.67
CA GLN A 78 -5.31 -6.24 1.24
C GLN A 78 -5.06 -4.97 0.41
N GLY A 79 -5.11 -5.07 -0.91
CA GLY A 79 -5.05 -3.90 -1.81
C GLY A 79 -6.16 -2.89 -1.54
N MET A 80 -7.41 -3.36 -1.41
CA MET A 80 -8.56 -2.52 -1.09
C MET A 80 -8.39 -1.78 0.25
N LEU A 81 -7.94 -2.49 1.29
CA LEU A 81 -7.68 -1.89 2.60
C LEU A 81 -6.56 -0.84 2.52
N ALA A 82 -5.46 -1.14 1.82
CA ALA A 82 -4.34 -0.22 1.70
C ALA A 82 -4.71 1.07 0.94
N ALA A 83 -5.54 0.96 -0.12
CA ALA A 83 -6.06 2.12 -0.83
C ALA A 83 -6.97 2.98 0.07
N ALA A 84 -7.86 2.36 0.84
CA ALA A 84 -8.75 3.04 1.77
C ALA A 84 -8.01 3.74 2.92
N GLU A 85 -6.93 3.13 3.44
CA GLU A 85 -6.09 3.72 4.49
C GLU A 85 -5.29 4.94 3.98
N TYR A 86 -4.86 4.89 2.71
CA TYR A 86 -4.12 6.00 2.07
C TYR A 86 -5.01 7.24 1.89
N ALA A 87 -6.19 7.08 1.30
CA ALA A 87 -7.16 8.16 1.12
C ALA A 87 -8.54 7.69 1.59
N PRO A 88 -8.95 8.04 2.83
CA PRO A 88 -10.27 7.68 3.36
C PRO A 88 -11.36 8.54 2.70
N GLY A 89 -11.70 8.22 1.45
CA GLY A 89 -12.67 8.95 0.63
C GLY A 89 -12.73 8.40 -0.80
N ALA A 90 -13.75 8.78 -1.57
CA ALA A 90 -13.84 8.40 -2.98
C ALA A 90 -12.95 9.34 -3.82
N GLY A 91 -11.96 8.80 -4.55
CA GLY A 91 -11.20 9.55 -5.56
C GLY A 91 -9.75 9.93 -5.25
N GLY A 92 -9.02 9.12 -4.48
CA GLY A 92 -7.60 9.32 -4.21
C GLY A 92 -6.66 8.83 -5.33
N PRO A 93 -5.36 9.19 -5.28
CA PRO A 93 -4.37 8.75 -6.26
C PRO A 93 -3.96 7.28 -6.08
N VAL A 94 -4.52 6.57 -5.10
CA VAL A 94 -4.35 5.13 -4.91
C VAL A 94 -5.71 4.48 -5.09
N VAL A 95 -5.82 3.60 -6.08
CA VAL A 95 -7.04 2.87 -6.45
C VAL A 95 -6.76 1.39 -6.29
N ALA A 96 -7.76 0.62 -5.85
CA ALA A 96 -7.65 -0.83 -5.78
C ALA A 96 -8.78 -1.50 -6.56
N LEU A 97 -8.44 -2.56 -7.30
CA LEU A 97 -9.38 -3.44 -7.97
C LEU A 97 -9.28 -4.85 -7.39
N LEU A 98 -10.45 -5.39 -7.06
CA LEU A 98 -10.61 -6.76 -6.59
C LEU A 98 -11.29 -7.59 -7.67
N ALA A 99 -10.68 -8.73 -8.04
CA ALA A 99 -11.31 -9.67 -8.96
C ALA A 99 -12.68 -10.13 -8.40
N GLY A 100 -13.75 -9.92 -9.17
CA GLY A 100 -15.13 -10.13 -8.75
C GLY A 100 -15.83 -8.87 -8.20
N GLY A 101 -15.14 -7.73 -8.17
CA GLY A 101 -15.69 -6.45 -7.72
C GLY A 101 -15.89 -6.35 -6.20
N PRO A 102 -16.65 -5.35 -5.72
CA PRO A 102 -16.83 -5.10 -4.29
C PRO A 102 -17.44 -6.28 -3.52
N GLU A 103 -18.32 -7.07 -4.15
CA GLU A 103 -18.94 -8.25 -3.52
C GLU A 103 -17.90 -9.31 -3.11
N ALA A 104 -16.78 -9.37 -3.82
CA ALA A 104 -15.68 -10.28 -3.52
C ALA A 104 -14.92 -9.94 -2.21
N MET A 105 -15.22 -8.79 -1.60
CA MET A 105 -14.77 -8.48 -0.24
C MET A 105 -15.34 -9.47 0.78
N LEU A 106 -16.58 -9.90 0.60
CA LEU A 106 -17.25 -10.86 1.48
C LEU A 106 -17.06 -12.30 0.97
N ASN A 107 -17.21 -12.51 -0.34
CA ASN A 107 -17.20 -13.84 -0.94
C ASN A 107 -16.27 -13.90 -2.15
N THR A 108 -15.08 -14.50 -1.98
CA THR A 108 -14.08 -14.60 -3.07
C THR A 108 -14.68 -15.22 -4.33
N SER A 109 -14.63 -14.51 -5.46
CA SER A 109 -15.05 -15.05 -6.76
C SER A 109 -13.89 -15.77 -7.46
N MET A 110 -13.89 -17.10 -7.41
CA MET A 110 -12.89 -17.91 -8.11
C MET A 110 -13.04 -17.82 -9.63
N GLU A 111 -14.27 -17.74 -10.14
CA GLU A 111 -14.54 -17.55 -11.56
C GLU A 111 -13.89 -16.26 -12.07
N ALA A 112 -14.13 -15.14 -11.38
CA ALA A 112 -13.54 -13.86 -11.76
C ALA A 112 -12.01 -13.85 -11.65
N ALA A 113 -11.44 -14.54 -10.65
CA ALA A 113 -9.99 -14.65 -10.49
C ALA A 113 -9.32 -15.45 -11.63
N MET A 114 -10.06 -16.39 -12.23
CA MET A 114 -9.60 -17.25 -13.33
C MET A 114 -9.89 -16.67 -14.73
N ASP A 115 -10.65 -15.57 -14.83
CA ASP A 115 -10.93 -14.88 -16.08
C ASP A 115 -9.79 -13.91 -16.43
N TYR A 116 -8.98 -14.30 -17.42
CA TYR A 116 -7.84 -13.51 -17.91
C TYR A 116 -8.27 -12.18 -18.55
N GLU A 117 -9.27 -12.21 -19.44
CA GLU A 117 -9.73 -11.03 -20.19
C GLU A 117 -10.42 -10.01 -19.28
N ARG A 118 -11.01 -10.47 -18.17
CA ARG A 118 -11.64 -9.59 -17.20
C ARG A 118 -10.64 -8.66 -16.50
N GLY A 119 -9.38 -9.06 -16.37
CA GLY A 119 -8.34 -8.19 -15.81
C GLY A 119 -8.14 -6.91 -16.62
N ALA A 120 -8.09 -7.03 -17.95
CA ALA A 120 -7.99 -5.89 -18.86
C ALA A 120 -9.28 -5.05 -18.85
N ARG A 121 -10.44 -5.69 -18.93
CA ARG A 121 -11.74 -5.00 -18.89
C ARG A 121 -11.95 -4.18 -17.62
N ASP A 122 -11.55 -4.70 -16.47
CA ASP A 122 -11.67 -3.98 -15.19
C ASP A 122 -10.73 -2.75 -15.13
N LEU A 123 -9.55 -2.82 -15.78
CA LEU A 123 -8.67 -1.66 -15.94
C LEU A 123 -9.26 -0.60 -16.89
N GLU A 124 -9.80 -1.03 -18.02
CA GLU A 124 -10.46 -0.15 -18.98
C GLU A 124 -11.64 0.59 -18.34
N ALA A 125 -12.42 -0.11 -17.50
CA ALA A 125 -13.58 0.46 -16.81
C ALA A 125 -13.23 1.63 -15.87
N ILE A 126 -11.99 1.69 -15.35
CA ILE A 126 -11.50 2.81 -14.54
C ILE A 126 -10.68 3.82 -15.34
N GLY A 127 -10.65 3.71 -16.67
CA GLY A 127 -9.85 4.56 -17.55
C GLY A 127 -8.35 4.46 -17.25
N PHE A 128 -7.85 3.25 -16.96
CA PHE A 128 -6.41 3.01 -16.80
C PHE A 128 -5.64 3.51 -18.02
N ASN A 129 -4.51 4.18 -17.80
CA ASN A 129 -3.74 4.82 -18.87
C ASN A 129 -2.23 4.81 -18.57
N PRO A 130 -1.36 5.19 -19.53
CA PRO A 130 0.10 5.11 -19.38
C PRO A 130 0.71 6.03 -18.30
N HIS A 131 -0.05 6.99 -17.78
CA HIS A 131 0.39 7.83 -16.66
C HIS A 131 0.17 7.15 -15.30
N ASP A 132 -0.67 6.12 -15.24
CA ASP A 132 -0.88 5.31 -14.06
C ASP A 132 0.26 4.28 -13.88
N MET A 133 0.44 3.81 -12.65
CA MET A 133 1.30 2.69 -12.32
C MET A 133 0.46 1.52 -11.81
N LEU A 134 0.71 0.32 -12.31
CA LEU A 134 0.00 -0.90 -11.88
C LEU A 134 0.84 -1.70 -10.87
N VAL A 135 0.21 -2.22 -9.81
CA VAL A 135 0.83 -3.18 -8.88
C VAL A 135 -0.05 -4.43 -8.76
N GLY A 136 0.45 -5.54 -9.29
CA GLY A 136 -0.17 -6.85 -9.16
C GLY A 136 0.12 -7.49 -7.79
N LEU A 137 -0.93 -7.84 -7.05
CA LEU A 137 -0.86 -8.53 -5.76
C LEU A 137 -1.23 -10.01 -5.96
N THR A 138 -0.24 -10.90 -5.92
CA THR A 138 -0.48 -12.34 -6.09
C THR A 138 0.56 -13.20 -5.38
N VAL A 139 0.17 -13.90 -4.32
CA VAL A 139 1.06 -14.84 -3.61
C VAL A 139 1.50 -15.99 -4.52
N SER A 140 0.57 -16.59 -5.26
CA SER A 140 0.87 -17.76 -6.10
C SER A 140 1.65 -17.41 -7.37
N GLY A 141 1.60 -16.15 -7.81
CA GLY A 141 2.09 -15.71 -9.11
C GLY A 141 1.28 -16.26 -10.29
N ARG A 142 0.14 -16.92 -10.03
CA ARG A 142 -0.61 -17.73 -11.02
C ARG A 142 -2.05 -17.33 -11.24
N THR A 143 -2.43 -16.11 -10.85
CA THR A 143 -3.82 -15.65 -10.94
C THR A 143 -4.09 -15.07 -12.32
N PRO A 144 -4.89 -15.72 -13.21
CA PRO A 144 -5.07 -15.26 -14.60
C PRO A 144 -5.61 -13.84 -14.72
N TRP A 145 -6.54 -13.43 -13.86
CA TRP A 145 -7.07 -12.06 -13.86
C TRP A 145 -5.96 -11.01 -13.61
N VAL A 146 -5.02 -11.29 -12.71
CA VAL A 146 -3.87 -10.40 -12.45
C VAL A 146 -2.94 -10.36 -13.66
N TRP A 147 -2.74 -11.50 -14.34
CA TRP A 147 -1.93 -11.56 -15.55
C TRP A 147 -2.54 -10.76 -16.70
N GLY A 148 -3.85 -10.83 -16.90
CA GLY A 148 -4.55 -10.02 -17.89
C GLY A 148 -4.40 -8.52 -17.63
N ALA A 149 -4.53 -8.10 -16.36
CA ALA A 149 -4.29 -6.72 -15.96
C ALA A 149 -2.84 -6.28 -16.22
N LEU A 150 -1.84 -7.09 -15.84
CA LEU A 150 -0.42 -6.80 -16.08
C LEU A 150 -0.09 -6.73 -17.57
N ARG A 151 -0.65 -7.63 -18.39
CA ARG A 151 -0.44 -7.60 -19.84
C ARG A 151 -1.07 -6.37 -20.49
N HIS A 152 -2.22 -5.94 -20.02
CA HIS A 152 -2.85 -4.71 -20.50
C HIS A 152 -1.98 -3.48 -20.17
N ALA A 153 -1.48 -3.37 -18.94
CA ALA A 153 -0.55 -2.31 -18.56
C ALA A 153 0.75 -2.33 -19.40
N TRP A 154 1.31 -3.52 -19.62
CA TRP A 154 2.48 -3.70 -20.48
C TRP A 154 2.22 -3.23 -21.92
N ALA A 155 1.07 -3.59 -22.50
CA ALA A 155 0.69 -3.17 -23.85
C ALA A 155 0.53 -1.63 -23.98
N MET A 156 0.16 -0.96 -22.89
CA MET A 156 0.06 0.49 -22.80
C MET A 156 1.39 1.19 -22.46
N SER A 157 2.48 0.44 -22.23
CA SER A 157 3.74 0.96 -21.70
C SER A 157 3.58 1.70 -20.36
N ALA A 158 2.60 1.28 -19.56
CA ALA A 158 2.43 1.78 -18.20
C ALA A 158 3.41 1.05 -17.26
N PRO A 159 4.08 1.75 -16.32
CA PRO A 159 4.97 1.12 -15.36
C PRO A 159 4.21 0.09 -14.51
N ALA A 160 4.77 -1.10 -14.37
CA ALA A 160 4.14 -2.21 -13.68
C ALA A 160 5.08 -2.85 -12.64
N ALA A 161 4.51 -3.21 -11.50
CA ALA A 161 5.19 -3.99 -10.48
C ALA A 161 4.34 -5.21 -10.07
N VAL A 162 4.98 -6.22 -9.50
CA VAL A 162 4.29 -7.33 -8.85
C VAL A 162 4.87 -7.59 -7.47
N ILE A 163 3.98 -7.86 -6.51
CA ILE A 163 4.35 -8.36 -5.18
C ILE A 163 3.88 -9.82 -5.10
N SER A 164 4.83 -10.75 -5.10
CA SER A 164 4.58 -12.19 -5.15
C SER A 164 5.44 -12.98 -4.17
N ALA A 165 5.09 -14.23 -3.89
CA ALA A 165 5.93 -15.11 -3.07
C ALA A 165 6.97 -15.89 -3.90
N THR A 166 7.08 -15.61 -5.20
CA THR A 166 8.07 -16.26 -6.07
C THR A 166 8.52 -15.37 -7.22
N HIS A 167 9.81 -15.44 -7.55
CA HIS A 167 10.37 -14.83 -8.77
C HIS A 167 9.96 -15.58 -10.05
N GLN A 168 9.55 -16.85 -9.94
CA GLN A 168 9.23 -17.70 -11.10
C GLN A 168 7.73 -17.67 -11.39
N SER A 169 7.26 -16.57 -11.97
CA SER A 169 5.86 -16.43 -12.38
C SER A 169 5.71 -15.67 -13.70
N GLU A 170 4.64 -15.95 -14.44
CA GLU A 170 4.30 -15.16 -15.63
C GLU A 170 4.02 -13.69 -15.26
N ALA A 171 3.46 -13.45 -14.07
CA ALA A 171 3.27 -12.11 -13.53
C ALA A 171 4.60 -11.35 -13.40
N ALA A 172 5.67 -12.02 -12.95
CA ALA A 172 6.99 -11.42 -12.81
C ALA A 172 7.64 -11.09 -14.16
N GLN A 173 7.29 -11.80 -15.23
CA GLN A 173 7.81 -11.51 -16.58
C GLN A 173 7.14 -10.29 -17.22
N LEU A 174 5.96 -9.90 -16.75
CA LEU A 174 5.19 -8.77 -17.26
C LEU A 174 5.41 -7.47 -16.46
N ALA A 175 6.23 -7.51 -15.41
CA ALA A 175 6.45 -6.38 -14.51
C ALA A 175 7.89 -5.85 -14.61
N ASP A 176 8.05 -4.53 -14.51
CA ASP A 176 9.35 -3.85 -14.46
C ASP A 176 10.04 -4.05 -13.10
N ILE A 177 9.24 -4.19 -12.05
CA ILE A 177 9.68 -4.34 -10.66
C ILE A 177 9.02 -5.57 -10.06
N VAL A 178 9.83 -6.48 -9.51
CA VAL A 178 9.37 -7.73 -8.91
C VAL A 178 9.81 -7.75 -7.46
N VAL A 179 8.85 -7.67 -6.53
CA VAL A 179 9.10 -7.71 -5.08
C VAL A 179 8.71 -9.08 -4.55
N VAL A 180 9.68 -9.80 -3.98
CA VAL A 180 9.48 -11.18 -3.50
C VAL A 180 9.91 -11.32 -2.04
N PRO A 181 9.01 -11.06 -1.08
CA PRO A 181 9.33 -11.30 0.33
C PRO A 181 9.29 -12.81 0.61
N GLU A 182 10.47 -13.45 0.60
CA GLU A 182 10.64 -14.89 0.79
C GLU A 182 10.43 -15.31 2.25
N ALA A 183 9.19 -15.35 2.71
CA ALA A 183 8.83 -15.75 4.08
C ALA A 183 9.05 -17.25 4.38
N GLY A 184 9.54 -18.02 3.41
CA GLY A 184 9.74 -19.47 3.50
C GLY A 184 8.44 -20.27 3.41
N PRO A 185 8.49 -21.59 3.67
CA PRO A 185 7.31 -22.44 3.62
C PRO A 185 6.30 -22.08 4.73
N GLU A 186 5.04 -22.39 4.45
CA GLU A 186 3.94 -22.18 5.39
C GLU A 186 4.01 -23.19 6.55
N VAL A 187 3.54 -22.76 7.73
CA VAL A 187 3.48 -23.63 8.93
C VAL A 187 2.66 -24.89 8.63
N VAL A 188 1.52 -24.73 7.95
CA VAL A 188 0.67 -25.82 7.47
C VAL A 188 0.57 -25.74 5.96
N ALA A 189 1.15 -26.72 5.27
CA ALA A 189 1.08 -26.78 3.81
C ALA A 189 -0.38 -26.95 3.34
N GLY A 190 -0.77 -26.17 2.32
CA GLY A 190 -2.13 -26.21 1.76
C GLY A 190 -3.12 -25.24 2.41
N PHE A 191 -2.76 -24.59 3.52
CA PHE A 191 -3.52 -23.45 4.02
C PHE A 191 -3.35 -22.24 3.09
N GLY A 192 -4.19 -21.21 3.26
CA GLY A 192 -4.27 -20.03 2.39
C GLY A 192 -3.06 -19.10 2.35
N ASN A 193 -1.84 -19.62 2.58
CA ASN A 193 -0.56 -18.91 2.62
C ASN A 193 -0.51 -17.73 3.61
N PRO A 194 -0.82 -17.95 4.90
CA PRO A 194 -0.87 -16.88 5.89
C PRO A 194 0.44 -16.09 5.99
N LYS A 195 1.61 -16.75 6.01
CA LYS A 195 2.91 -16.05 6.14
C LYS A 195 3.18 -15.18 4.92
N ALA A 196 2.99 -15.72 3.72
CA ALA A 196 3.18 -14.96 2.48
C ALA A 196 2.22 -13.76 2.38
N LEU A 197 0.97 -13.90 2.84
CA LEU A 197 0.00 -12.80 2.88
C LEU A 197 0.38 -11.73 3.91
N ILE A 198 0.92 -12.10 5.07
CA ILE A 198 1.43 -11.12 6.04
C ILE A 198 2.64 -10.38 5.45
N ALA A 199 3.56 -11.10 4.81
CA ALA A 199 4.72 -10.51 4.14
C ALA A 199 4.29 -9.51 3.05
N GLN A 200 3.34 -9.89 2.20
CA GLN A 200 2.74 -9.01 1.19
C GLN A 200 2.09 -7.77 1.83
N LYS A 201 1.36 -7.92 2.94
CA LYS A 201 0.77 -6.78 3.66
C LYS A 201 1.83 -5.82 4.18
N LEU A 202 2.91 -6.33 4.77
CA LEU A 202 4.00 -5.49 5.29
C LEU A 202 4.67 -4.71 4.17
N VAL A 203 4.98 -5.36 3.03
CA VAL A 203 5.49 -4.68 1.83
C VAL A 203 4.50 -3.62 1.35
N LEU A 204 3.21 -3.95 1.26
CA LEU A 204 2.18 -3.01 0.79
C LEU A 204 2.06 -1.79 1.72
N ASN A 205 2.12 -1.99 3.04
CA ASN A 205 2.15 -0.91 4.02
C ASN A 205 3.38 -0.01 3.83
N MET A 206 4.56 -0.59 3.54
CA MET A 206 5.77 0.20 3.24
C MET A 206 5.59 1.03 1.97
N VAL A 207 4.96 0.46 0.94
CA VAL A 207 4.70 1.14 -0.33
C VAL A 207 3.75 2.32 -0.14
N THR A 208 2.58 2.11 0.49
CA THR A 208 1.59 3.17 0.69
C THR A 208 2.07 4.23 1.67
N THR A 209 2.76 3.84 2.75
CA THR A 209 3.36 4.78 3.70
C THR A 209 4.48 5.58 3.06
N GLY A 210 5.39 4.91 2.33
CA GLY A 210 6.46 5.55 1.58
C GLY A 210 5.92 6.53 0.55
N LEU A 211 4.87 6.16 -0.18
CA LEU A 211 4.17 7.04 -1.11
C LEU A 211 3.56 8.26 -0.39
N ALA A 212 2.97 8.10 0.79
CA ALA A 212 2.41 9.21 1.57
C ALA A 212 3.52 10.21 2.00
N VAL A 213 4.68 9.70 2.40
CA VAL A 213 5.85 10.53 2.69
C VAL A 213 6.33 11.26 1.42
N ARG A 214 6.51 10.53 0.32
CA ARG A 214 7.03 11.07 -0.94
C ARG A 214 6.07 11.99 -1.68
N SER A 215 4.78 11.95 -1.39
CA SER A 215 3.75 12.85 -1.95
C SER A 215 3.42 14.04 -1.03
N GLY A 216 4.23 14.26 0.03
CA GLY A 216 4.09 15.42 0.91
C GLY A 216 2.89 15.36 1.84
N ARG A 217 2.26 14.18 2.03
CA ARG A 217 1.15 13.99 2.99
C ARG A 217 1.62 13.92 4.45
N VAL A 218 2.93 13.79 4.65
CA VAL A 218 3.59 13.70 5.96
C VAL A 218 4.52 14.90 6.15
N TYR A 219 4.55 15.45 7.37
CA TYR A 219 5.52 16.46 7.81
C TYR A 219 6.18 15.99 9.11
N GLY A 220 7.51 15.84 9.09
CA GLY A 220 8.20 15.08 10.14
C GLY A 220 7.72 13.62 10.13
N ASN A 221 7.05 13.19 11.19
CA ASN A 221 6.36 11.92 11.30
C ASN A 221 4.83 12.07 11.48
N LEU A 222 4.29 13.27 11.21
CA LEU A 222 2.87 13.59 11.37
C LEU A 222 2.14 13.54 10.02
N ARG A 223 0.99 12.84 9.98
CA ARG A 223 0.07 12.87 8.84
C ARG A 223 -0.71 14.18 8.86
N VAL A 224 -0.45 15.06 7.88
CA VAL A 224 -0.94 16.45 7.84
C VAL A 224 -2.04 16.69 6.80
N ASP A 225 -2.41 15.66 6.04
CA ASP A 225 -3.41 15.70 4.96
C ASP A 225 -4.80 15.20 5.42
N LEU A 226 -5.19 15.51 6.66
CA LEU A 226 -6.44 15.04 7.23
C LEU A 226 -7.65 15.75 6.63
N GLU A 227 -8.60 14.97 6.12
CA GLU A 227 -9.91 15.48 5.71
C GLU A 227 -10.79 15.82 6.94
N PRO A 228 -11.57 16.92 6.89
CA PRO A 228 -12.47 17.28 7.97
C PRO A 228 -13.68 16.34 8.00
N ALA A 229 -13.59 15.25 8.76
CA ALA A 229 -14.68 14.27 8.93
C ALA A 229 -15.09 14.13 10.41
N GLY A 230 -15.95 15.05 10.88
CA GLY A 230 -16.60 15.00 12.20
C GLY A 230 -15.75 15.43 13.41
N ASP A 231 -16.38 15.48 14.57
CA ASP A 231 -15.82 16.07 15.81
C ASP A 231 -14.54 15.37 16.33
N ARG A 232 -14.37 14.08 16.06
CA ARG A 232 -13.12 13.37 16.43
C ARG A 232 -11.95 13.72 15.52
N CYS A 233 -12.21 14.09 14.27
CA CYS A 233 -11.15 14.47 13.34
C CYS A 233 -10.66 15.91 13.60
N SER A 234 -11.54 16.80 14.08
CA SER A 234 -11.17 18.19 14.40
C SER A 234 -10.19 18.29 15.57
N GLU A 235 -10.38 17.52 16.65
CA GLU A 235 -9.43 17.47 17.77
C GLU A 235 -8.07 16.89 17.36
N ARG A 236 -8.07 15.88 16.48
CA ARG A 236 -6.83 15.34 15.91
C ARG A 236 -6.09 16.38 15.06
N GLN A 237 -6.79 17.15 14.23
CA GLN A 237 -6.19 18.23 13.45
C GLN A 237 -5.58 19.29 14.35
N ILE A 238 -6.26 19.69 15.44
CA ILE A 238 -5.73 20.66 16.41
C ILE A 238 -4.44 20.13 17.03
N ALA A 239 -4.41 18.88 17.51
CA ALA A 239 -3.23 18.28 18.10
C ALA A 239 -2.05 18.23 17.12
N ILE A 240 -2.30 17.91 15.84
CA ILE A 240 -1.25 17.89 14.81
C ILE A 240 -0.71 19.29 14.53
N VAL A 241 -1.56 20.32 14.47
CA VAL A 241 -1.06 21.70 14.26
C VAL A 241 -0.24 22.16 15.46
N MET A 242 -0.68 21.84 16.68
CA MET A 242 0.06 22.16 17.90
C MET A 242 1.44 21.51 17.89
N GLU A 243 1.53 20.22 17.58
CA GLU A 243 2.79 19.48 17.54
C GLU A 243 3.70 19.95 16.38
N ALA A 244 3.14 20.13 15.19
CA ALA A 244 3.92 20.47 13.99
C ALA A 244 4.49 21.89 14.03
N ALA A 245 3.83 22.82 14.73
CA ALA A 245 4.18 24.24 14.76
C ALA A 245 4.52 24.76 16.16
N ASP A 246 4.61 23.88 17.16
CA ASP A 246 4.87 24.20 18.57
C ASP A 246 4.05 25.40 19.07
N CYS A 247 2.73 25.29 18.93
CA CYS A 247 1.82 26.39 19.23
C CYS A 247 0.74 26.03 20.25
N SER A 248 0.18 27.05 20.89
CA SER A 248 -0.94 26.85 21.81
C SER A 248 -2.19 26.31 21.08
N ARG A 249 -3.04 25.60 21.82
CA ARG A 249 -4.33 25.13 21.32
C ARG A 249 -5.20 26.26 20.74
N ALA A 250 -5.15 27.45 21.34
CA ALA A 250 -5.90 28.61 20.86
C ALA A 250 -5.38 29.05 19.49
N ALA A 251 -4.06 29.16 19.32
CA ALA A 251 -3.44 29.50 18.03
C ALA A 251 -3.77 28.46 16.94
N ALA A 252 -3.68 27.16 17.27
CA ALA A 252 -4.03 26.08 16.35
C ALA A 252 -5.50 26.15 15.89
N LYS A 253 -6.44 26.38 16.81
CA LYS A 253 -7.87 26.55 16.48
C LYS A 253 -8.12 27.75 15.56
N THR A 254 -7.50 28.89 15.86
CA THR A 254 -7.61 30.09 15.04
C THR A 254 -7.05 29.86 13.64
N ALA A 255 -5.89 29.20 13.53
CA ALA A 255 -5.26 28.88 12.24
C ALA A 255 -6.10 27.92 11.40
N LEU A 256 -6.61 26.84 12.00
CA LEU A 256 -7.50 25.90 11.32
C LEU A 256 -8.79 26.58 10.83
N ALA A 257 -9.42 27.41 11.67
CA ALA A 257 -10.62 28.15 11.28
C ALA A 257 -10.35 29.12 10.13
N ALA A 258 -9.22 29.85 10.15
CA ALA A 258 -8.82 30.76 9.08
C ALA A 258 -8.53 30.03 7.75
N CYS A 259 -8.17 28.75 7.81
CA CYS A 259 -7.81 27.94 6.65
C CYS A 259 -8.91 26.95 6.22
N ASN A 260 -10.17 27.14 6.63
CA ASN A 260 -11.28 26.20 6.36
C ASN A 260 -10.96 24.75 6.75
N ASN A 261 -10.28 24.56 7.89
CA ASN A 261 -9.76 23.28 8.39
C ASN A 261 -8.74 22.58 7.49
N HIS A 262 -8.11 23.30 6.54
CA HIS A 262 -7.00 22.77 5.77
C HIS A 262 -5.72 22.72 6.62
N CYS A 263 -5.46 21.56 7.21
CA CYS A 263 -4.41 21.33 8.21
C CYS A 263 -3.02 21.79 7.75
N LYS A 264 -2.61 21.46 6.51
CA LYS A 264 -1.31 21.91 5.97
C LYS A 264 -1.19 23.44 5.95
N THR A 265 -2.20 24.14 5.43
CA THR A 265 -2.16 25.60 5.37
C THR A 265 -2.08 26.19 6.78
N ALA A 266 -2.84 25.64 7.73
CA ALA A 266 -2.83 26.09 9.11
C ALA A 266 -1.44 25.93 9.76
N ILE A 267 -0.76 24.80 9.55
CA ILE A 267 0.63 24.59 10.01
C ILE A 267 1.55 25.67 9.43
N LEU A 268 1.50 25.88 8.11
CA LEU A 268 2.36 26.86 7.44
C LEU A 268 2.07 28.29 7.91
N MET A 269 0.79 28.63 8.15
CA MET A 269 0.36 29.91 8.68
C MET A 269 1.00 30.19 10.04
N VAL A 270 0.98 29.20 10.95
CA VAL A 270 1.59 29.32 12.29
C VAL A 270 3.11 29.41 12.20
N LEU A 271 3.76 28.57 11.39
CA LEU A 271 5.22 28.53 11.24
C LEU A 271 5.81 29.83 10.64
N THR A 272 5.09 30.45 9.70
CA THR A 272 5.62 31.59 8.93
C THR A 272 5.06 32.95 9.37
N GLY A 273 3.98 32.96 10.16
CA GLY A 273 3.24 34.16 10.51
C GLY A 273 2.50 34.82 9.33
N LEU A 274 2.44 34.14 8.17
CA LEU A 274 1.66 34.60 7.01
C LEU A 274 0.15 34.51 7.30
N ASP A 275 -0.64 35.28 6.55
CA ASP A 275 -2.09 35.07 6.53
C ASP A 275 -2.47 33.77 5.77
N ALA A 276 -3.71 33.32 5.95
CA ALA A 276 -4.20 32.07 5.37
C ALA A 276 -4.10 32.02 3.84
N TRP A 277 -4.30 33.15 3.15
CA TRP A 277 -4.24 33.19 1.69
C TRP A 277 -2.80 33.07 1.19
N ARG A 278 -1.87 33.83 1.79
CA ARG A 278 -0.44 33.76 1.46
C ARG A 278 0.16 32.40 1.81
N ALA A 279 -0.22 31.82 2.94
CA ALA A 279 0.19 30.47 3.30
C ALA A 279 -0.34 29.43 2.29
N HIS A 280 -1.60 29.56 1.87
CA HIS A 280 -2.17 28.64 0.88
C HIS A 280 -1.47 28.76 -0.49
N ASP A 281 -1.23 29.98 -0.96
CA ASP A 281 -0.50 30.22 -2.21
C ASP A 281 0.94 29.69 -2.14
N LEU A 282 1.66 29.95 -1.04
CA LEU A 282 3.00 29.43 -0.82
C LEU A 282 3.05 27.90 -0.81
N LEU A 283 2.06 27.25 -0.19
CA LEU A 283 1.94 25.79 -0.20
C LEU A 283 1.68 25.24 -1.62
N ASN A 284 0.80 25.89 -2.39
CA ASN A 284 0.48 25.48 -3.76
C ASN A 284 1.68 25.63 -4.70
N ARG A 285 2.44 26.73 -4.60
CA ARG A 285 3.69 26.94 -5.36
C ARG A 285 4.74 25.87 -5.08
N ASN A 286 4.69 25.25 -3.90
CA ASN A 286 5.54 24.15 -3.48
C ASN A 286 4.84 22.79 -3.60
N HIS A 287 3.84 22.66 -4.48
CA HIS A 287 3.13 21.40 -4.77
C HIS A 287 2.57 20.67 -3.53
N GLY A 288 2.22 21.40 -2.47
CA GLY A 288 1.66 20.81 -1.25
C GLY A 288 2.68 20.21 -0.28
N TYR A 289 3.99 20.40 -0.52
CA TYR A 289 5.07 19.94 0.37
C TYR A 289 5.37 20.98 1.46
N LEU A 290 4.94 20.71 2.69
CA LEU A 290 5.12 21.63 3.82
C LEU A 290 6.58 21.97 4.09
N ARG A 291 7.47 20.99 4.08
CA ARG A 291 8.91 21.22 4.35
C ARG A 291 9.52 22.20 3.35
N LEU A 292 9.18 22.06 2.07
CA LEU A 292 9.67 22.96 1.01
C LEU A 292 9.07 24.36 1.17
N ALA A 293 7.78 24.45 1.51
CA ALA A 293 7.09 25.72 1.70
C ALA A 293 7.56 26.49 2.95
N ALA A 294 7.84 25.78 4.05
CA ALA A 294 8.29 26.38 5.30
C ALA A 294 9.79 26.74 5.30
N GLY A 295 10.60 26.11 4.44
CA GLY A 295 12.07 26.23 4.47
C GLY A 295 12.70 25.48 5.65
N ASP A 296 13.94 25.83 6.00
CA ASP A 296 14.71 25.22 7.10
C ASP A 296 14.22 25.63 8.52
N VAL A 297 12.94 25.98 8.68
CA VAL A 297 12.37 26.16 10.01
C VAL A 297 12.46 24.82 10.74
N PRO A 298 13.23 24.72 11.85
CA PRO A 298 13.41 23.46 12.55
C PRO A 298 12.07 22.88 13.00
N LEU A 299 11.95 21.55 13.01
CA LEU A 299 10.91 20.92 13.83
C LEU A 299 11.25 21.22 15.29
N ALA A 300 10.26 21.61 16.09
CA ALA A 300 10.41 21.53 17.53
C ALA A 300 10.72 20.07 17.89
N GLY A 301 11.82 19.87 18.63
CA GLY A 301 12.36 18.55 18.99
C GLY A 301 11.66 17.94 20.19
#